data_AF-A0A7S7AXA2-F1
#
_entry.id   AF-A0A7S7AXA2-F1
#
_cell.length_a   1.000
_cell.length_b   1.000
_cell.length_c   1.000
_cell.angle_alpha   90.00
_cell.angle_beta   90.00
_cell.angle_gamma   90.00
#
_symmetry.space_group_name_H-M   'P 1'
#
loop_
_entity.id
_entity.type
_entity.pdbx_description
1 polymer ?
#
loop_
_entity_poly.entity_id
_entity_poly.type
_entity_poly.pdbx_seq_one_letter_code
_entity_poly.pdbx_strand_id
1 'polypeptide(L)'
;MKNIIKTVFAGIFTLVFFAACDMGNKTALLDILSQKEVGAPEKIAAVNLISGEGRKNVKEEVFNALGIAAGNMTASDAAKKIAAASNTTVDGIAFEENRALAYDDKDGTFIVSVKGTKDGVRFETRIEANGFTHPYNSSPQSEHSVKFNFSEAIEENMSLTKYLEKVRADIKTYLTFSYFLENGKEIVLGEHSAYSLTADVTLHNEKLKIVPKYVLNYKTLILNSGDEIIKSEEYRVIRQMFSVRELSYFEEKDVFQYVLEKVKGDFVNVNNKKFASEFYAKTKSLRKTPQGLLKTGDGSVFKKYADKYKTKDGEKFLELKMAACIYNIDGGINADDYSGSLSVEYCIAKEEDIEDLHTSYAVKNLALSKTETYSGFLKINEQELRKMFTFTLIKGDGSISNEERKKKWQQDKIIDDSLVKGEFGSYQVTNILKTPGENSYYLTVNSEVPDAVFALAQQQNLSKGINDELILITGIQVKKEKGKKELNITCYFHGQGEPVTLSIEPLI
;
A
#
# COMPACT_ATOMS: atom_id res chain seq x y z
N MET A 1 -75.19 -50.86 -34.05
CA MET A 1 -75.40 -49.77 -35.02
C MET A 1 -74.45 -48.55 -34.89
N LYS A 2 -73.44 -48.50 -33.99
CA LYS A 2 -72.54 -47.33 -33.86
C LYS A 2 -71.24 -47.34 -34.71
N ASN A 3 -70.93 -48.45 -35.40
CA ASN A 3 -69.67 -48.59 -36.17
C ASN A 3 -69.80 -48.42 -37.70
N ILE A 4 -71.01 -48.21 -38.25
CA ILE A 4 -71.20 -47.98 -39.69
C ILE A 4 -71.20 -46.48 -40.04
N ILE A 5 -71.62 -45.61 -39.11
CA ILE A 5 -71.68 -44.15 -39.31
C ILE A 5 -70.27 -43.52 -39.38
N LYS A 6 -69.27 -44.06 -38.67
CA LYS A 6 -67.90 -43.53 -38.67
C LYS A 6 -67.17 -43.71 -40.01
N THR A 7 -67.43 -44.78 -40.75
CA THR A 7 -66.73 -45.07 -42.01
C THR A 7 -67.30 -44.25 -43.19
N VAL A 8 -68.61 -44.01 -43.21
CA VAL A 8 -69.26 -43.23 -44.29
C VAL A 8 -68.88 -41.75 -44.22
N PHE A 9 -68.78 -41.15 -43.03
CA PHE A 9 -68.34 -39.76 -42.88
C PHE A 9 -66.88 -39.54 -43.31
N ALA A 10 -65.98 -40.48 -43.01
CA ALA A 10 -64.58 -40.39 -43.42
C ALA A 10 -64.40 -40.46 -44.95
N GLY A 11 -65.23 -41.25 -45.64
CA GLY A 11 -65.20 -41.35 -47.11
C GLY A 11 -65.65 -40.08 -47.82
N ILE A 12 -66.73 -39.45 -47.35
CA ILE A 12 -67.31 -38.24 -47.98
C ILE A 12 -66.42 -37.02 -47.77
N PHE A 13 -65.86 -36.82 -46.56
CA PHE A 13 -65.03 -35.64 -46.26
C PHE A 13 -63.72 -35.63 -47.09
N THR A 14 -63.14 -36.80 -47.31
CA THR A 14 -61.90 -36.95 -48.10
C THR A 14 -62.13 -36.64 -49.60
N LEU A 15 -63.31 -36.97 -50.13
CA LEU A 15 -63.65 -36.73 -51.54
C LEU A 15 -63.87 -35.24 -51.84
N VAL A 16 -64.51 -34.51 -50.91
CA VAL A 16 -64.75 -33.06 -51.07
C VAL A 16 -63.46 -32.26 -50.91
N PHE A 17 -62.53 -32.68 -50.05
CA PHE A 17 -61.26 -31.99 -49.85
C PHE A 17 -60.33 -32.07 -51.07
N PHE A 18 -60.35 -33.17 -51.82
CA PHE A 18 -59.57 -33.29 -53.06
C PHE A 18 -60.16 -32.49 -54.23
N ALA A 19 -61.49 -32.37 -54.33
CA ALA A 19 -62.13 -31.58 -55.38
C ALA A 19 -61.94 -30.05 -55.20
N ALA A 20 -61.83 -29.57 -53.95
CA ALA A 20 -61.66 -28.15 -53.65
C ALA A 20 -60.23 -27.63 -53.88
N CYS A 21 -59.23 -28.50 -53.99
CA CYS A 21 -57.84 -28.10 -54.22
C CYS A 21 -57.48 -27.80 -55.69
N ASP A 22 -58.36 -28.14 -56.65
CA ASP A 22 -58.10 -27.98 -58.10
C ASP A 22 -58.92 -26.84 -58.75
N MET A 23 -59.70 -26.09 -57.97
CA MET A 23 -60.39 -24.87 -58.41
C MET A 23 -60.26 -23.75 -57.37
N GLY A 24 -59.42 -22.75 -57.67
CA GLY A 24 -59.10 -21.65 -56.78
C GLY A 24 -60.26 -20.68 -56.53
N ASN A 25 -61.21 -21.04 -55.68
CA ASN A 25 -62.34 -20.20 -55.30
C ASN A 25 -62.60 -20.24 -53.78
N LYS A 26 -62.16 -19.20 -53.06
CA LYS A 26 -62.16 -19.16 -51.58
C LYS A 26 -63.54 -19.05 -50.92
N THR A 27 -64.60 -18.77 -51.68
CA THR A 27 -65.88 -18.29 -51.12
C THR A 27 -66.82 -19.41 -50.67
N ALA A 28 -66.67 -20.64 -51.17
CA ALA A 28 -67.59 -21.75 -50.87
C ALA A 28 -67.36 -22.44 -49.50
N LEU A 29 -66.19 -22.25 -48.89
CA LEU A 29 -65.78 -22.96 -47.67
C LEU A 29 -66.32 -22.30 -46.38
N LEU A 30 -66.75 -21.04 -46.46
CA LEU A 30 -67.30 -20.27 -45.33
C LEU A 30 -68.78 -20.60 -45.04
N ASP A 31 -69.59 -20.89 -46.06
CA ASP A 31 -71.03 -21.15 -45.87
C ASP A 31 -71.31 -22.50 -45.17
N ILE A 32 -70.47 -23.51 -45.38
CA ILE A 32 -70.60 -24.85 -44.76
C ILE A 32 -70.38 -24.78 -43.23
N LEU A 33 -69.66 -23.76 -42.73
CA LEU A 33 -69.34 -23.59 -41.32
C LEU A 33 -70.37 -22.75 -40.53
N SER A 34 -71.43 -22.25 -41.18
CA SER A 34 -72.38 -21.31 -40.55
C SER A 34 -73.64 -21.96 -39.93
N GLN A 35 -73.91 -23.25 -40.18
CA GLN A 35 -75.10 -23.91 -39.62
C GLN A 35 -74.89 -24.37 -38.18
N LYS A 36 -75.59 -23.70 -37.26
CA LYS A 36 -75.44 -23.78 -35.81
C LYS A 36 -76.72 -24.35 -35.16
N GLU A 37 -76.66 -25.60 -34.68
CA GLU A 37 -77.58 -26.25 -33.72
C GLU A 37 -76.97 -27.60 -33.24
N VAL A 38 -77.18 -28.16 -32.04
CA VAL A 38 -77.28 -27.64 -30.66
C VAL A 38 -76.66 -28.70 -29.72
N GLY A 39 -75.95 -28.29 -28.65
CA GLY A 39 -75.89 -29.07 -27.40
C GLY A 39 -74.55 -29.72 -26.97
N ALA A 40 -74.01 -29.21 -25.85
CA ALA A 40 -73.07 -29.88 -24.94
C ALA A 40 -71.59 -30.06 -25.41
N PRO A 41 -70.60 -30.32 -24.52
CA PRO A 41 -69.67 -29.24 -24.17
C PRO A 41 -68.15 -29.59 -24.18
N GLU A 42 -67.36 -28.50 -24.20
CA GLU A 42 -65.95 -28.38 -23.81
C GLU A 42 -64.81 -29.14 -24.55
N LYS A 43 -63.69 -28.43 -24.67
CA LYS A 43 -62.32 -28.90 -25.00
C LYS A 43 -62.13 -29.57 -26.37
N ILE A 44 -62.14 -28.74 -27.40
CA ILE A 44 -61.09 -28.83 -28.43
C ILE A 44 -60.29 -27.54 -28.35
N ALA A 45 -59.02 -27.63 -27.96
CA ALA A 45 -58.10 -26.50 -28.05
C ALA A 45 -57.95 -26.15 -29.53
N ALA A 46 -58.40 -24.95 -29.91
CA ALA A 46 -58.26 -24.49 -31.28
C ALA A 46 -56.78 -24.45 -31.66
N VAL A 47 -56.41 -25.25 -32.65
CA VAL A 47 -55.11 -25.15 -33.32
C VAL A 47 -55.09 -23.81 -34.03
N ASN A 48 -54.52 -22.80 -33.37
CA ASN A 48 -54.26 -21.48 -33.96
C ASN A 48 -53.15 -21.60 -35.01
N LEU A 49 -53.46 -22.22 -36.14
CA LEU A 49 -52.85 -21.95 -37.44
C LEU A 49 -53.33 -20.57 -37.92
N ILE A 50 -53.02 -19.53 -37.15
CA ILE A 50 -53.17 -18.14 -37.60
C ILE A 50 -51.94 -17.82 -38.44
N SER A 51 -52.11 -17.91 -39.75
CA SER A 51 -51.19 -17.35 -40.72
C SER A 51 -51.19 -15.83 -40.62
N GLY A 52 -50.00 -15.24 -40.44
CA GLY A 52 -49.70 -13.95 -41.08
C GLY A 52 -50.17 -12.66 -40.40
N GLU A 53 -50.07 -12.53 -39.08
CA GLU A 53 -49.64 -11.25 -38.50
C GLU A 53 -48.19 -11.38 -38.04
N GLY A 54 -47.26 -11.12 -38.96
CA GLY A 54 -45.84 -11.10 -38.64
C GLY A 54 -45.55 -10.00 -37.63
N ARG A 55 -45.14 -10.38 -36.41
CA ARG A 55 -44.67 -9.45 -35.37
C ARG A 55 -43.55 -8.58 -35.95
N LYS A 56 -43.88 -7.36 -36.34
CA LYS A 56 -42.91 -6.41 -36.87
C LYS A 56 -41.95 -6.07 -35.73
N ASN A 57 -40.66 -5.98 -36.06
CA ASN A 57 -39.58 -5.55 -35.16
C ASN A 57 -39.10 -6.56 -34.10
N VAL A 58 -39.34 -7.88 -34.24
CA VAL A 58 -38.74 -8.92 -33.36
C VAL A 58 -37.23 -8.75 -33.16
N LYS A 59 -36.49 -8.31 -34.19
CA LYS A 59 -35.05 -7.98 -34.09
C LYS A 59 -34.78 -6.90 -33.04
N GLU A 60 -35.54 -5.80 -33.05
CA GLU A 60 -35.39 -4.68 -32.12
C GLU A 60 -35.82 -5.09 -30.71
N GLU A 61 -36.90 -5.85 -30.59
CA GLU A 61 -37.37 -6.37 -29.30
C GLU A 61 -36.34 -7.28 -28.63
N VAL A 62 -35.76 -8.22 -29.39
CA VAL A 62 -34.68 -9.11 -28.92
C VAL A 62 -33.42 -8.31 -28.57
N PHE A 63 -33.07 -7.30 -29.37
CA PHE A 63 -31.89 -6.47 -29.11
C PHE A 63 -32.08 -5.61 -27.86
N ASN A 64 -33.25 -4.99 -27.68
CA ASN A 64 -33.57 -4.18 -26.51
C ASN A 64 -33.60 -5.05 -25.25
N ALA A 65 -34.33 -6.16 -25.26
CA ALA A 65 -34.45 -7.09 -24.12
C ALA A 65 -33.10 -7.66 -23.67
N LEU A 66 -32.18 -7.91 -24.62
CA LEU A 66 -30.84 -8.42 -24.31
C LEU A 66 -29.78 -7.32 -24.20
N GLY A 67 -30.14 -6.03 -24.26
CA GLY A 67 -29.18 -4.91 -24.24
C GLY A 67 -28.06 -5.08 -25.27
N ILE A 68 -28.42 -5.27 -26.53
CA ILE A 68 -27.52 -5.43 -27.68
C ILE A 68 -27.56 -4.14 -28.49
N ALA A 69 -26.41 -3.46 -28.55
CA ALA A 69 -26.25 -2.22 -29.31
C ALA A 69 -25.08 -2.35 -30.30
N ALA A 70 -25.33 -1.98 -31.56
CA ALA A 70 -24.30 -1.82 -32.58
C ALA A 70 -23.25 -0.79 -32.12
N GLY A 71 -22.01 -0.91 -32.62
CA GLY A 71 -20.91 0.00 -32.29
C GLY A 71 -20.20 -0.21 -30.93
N ASN A 72 -20.78 -0.97 -29.98
CA ASN A 72 -20.24 -1.11 -28.61
C ASN A 72 -19.74 -2.52 -28.24
N MET A 73 -19.97 -3.52 -29.10
CA MET A 73 -19.57 -4.91 -28.88
C MET A 73 -19.30 -5.63 -30.21
N THR A 74 -18.58 -6.74 -30.14
CA THR A 74 -18.31 -7.57 -31.33
C THR A 74 -19.58 -8.30 -31.81
N ALA A 75 -19.56 -8.78 -33.05
CA ALA A 75 -20.66 -9.54 -33.62
C ALA A 75 -20.80 -10.93 -32.95
N SER A 76 -19.67 -11.56 -32.62
CA SER A 76 -19.58 -12.83 -31.90
C SER A 76 -20.14 -12.73 -30.49
N ASP A 77 -19.83 -11.67 -29.74
CA ASP A 77 -20.34 -11.46 -28.38
C ASP A 77 -21.85 -11.19 -28.42
N ALA A 78 -22.35 -10.44 -29.42
CA ALA A 78 -23.78 -10.23 -29.62
C ALA A 78 -24.53 -11.53 -29.96
N ALA A 79 -24.02 -12.31 -30.91
CA ALA A 79 -24.60 -13.60 -31.30
C ALA A 79 -24.58 -14.62 -30.15
N LYS A 80 -23.49 -14.68 -29.40
CA LYS A 80 -23.34 -15.54 -28.21
C LYS A 80 -24.27 -15.11 -27.08
N LYS A 81 -24.49 -13.80 -26.86
CA LYS A 81 -25.47 -13.28 -25.89
C LYS A 81 -26.90 -13.70 -26.23
N ILE A 82 -27.27 -13.71 -27.52
CA ILE A 82 -28.57 -14.21 -27.97
C ILE A 82 -28.68 -15.73 -27.76
N ALA A 83 -27.67 -16.50 -28.15
CA ALA A 83 -27.67 -17.96 -27.97
C ALA A 83 -27.78 -18.37 -26.49
N ALA A 84 -27.06 -17.67 -25.60
CA ALA A 84 -27.07 -17.89 -24.16
C ALA A 84 -28.42 -17.58 -23.47
N ALA A 85 -29.30 -16.81 -24.12
CA ALA A 85 -30.65 -16.53 -23.60
C ALA A 85 -31.64 -17.69 -23.75
N SER A 86 -31.27 -18.80 -24.43
CA SER A 86 -32.13 -19.99 -24.57
C SER A 86 -32.66 -20.51 -23.23
N ASN A 87 -33.95 -20.88 -23.18
CA ASN A 87 -34.64 -21.32 -21.96
C ASN A 87 -34.68 -20.27 -20.82
N THR A 88 -34.54 -18.97 -21.12
CA THR A 88 -34.66 -17.88 -20.15
C THR A 88 -35.80 -16.93 -20.50
N THR A 89 -36.25 -16.11 -19.54
CA THR A 89 -37.18 -15.01 -19.80
C THR A 89 -36.52 -13.68 -19.46
N VAL A 90 -36.44 -12.78 -20.44
CA VAL A 90 -35.82 -11.45 -20.30
C VAL A 90 -36.75 -10.39 -20.90
N ASP A 91 -37.03 -9.32 -20.16
CA ASP A 91 -37.97 -8.24 -20.51
C ASP A 91 -39.32 -8.71 -21.11
N GLY A 92 -39.81 -9.82 -20.55
CA GLY A 92 -41.07 -10.47 -20.92
C GLY A 92 -41.01 -11.29 -22.22
N ILE A 93 -39.86 -11.43 -22.87
CA ILE A 93 -39.63 -12.41 -23.93
C ILE A 93 -39.19 -13.71 -23.26
N ALA A 94 -39.99 -14.77 -23.38
CA ALA A 94 -39.61 -16.12 -23.00
C ALA A 94 -38.91 -16.81 -24.17
N PHE A 95 -37.58 -16.90 -24.14
CA PHE A 95 -36.79 -17.57 -25.16
C PHE A 95 -36.85 -19.09 -24.98
N GLU A 96 -37.25 -19.79 -26.03
CA GLU A 96 -37.31 -21.26 -26.05
C GLU A 96 -35.96 -21.82 -26.53
N GLU A 97 -35.53 -21.46 -27.75
CA GLU A 97 -34.32 -22.01 -28.37
C GLU A 97 -33.64 -20.98 -29.29
N ASN A 98 -32.41 -20.59 -28.92
CA ASN A 98 -31.61 -19.63 -29.68
C ASN A 98 -30.26 -20.24 -30.07
N ARG A 99 -29.79 -19.98 -31.28
CA ARG A 99 -28.51 -20.50 -31.78
C ARG A 99 -27.76 -19.44 -32.58
N ALA A 100 -26.47 -19.27 -32.32
CA ALA A 100 -25.56 -18.58 -33.23
C ALA A 100 -25.31 -19.48 -34.44
N LEU A 101 -25.58 -18.97 -35.64
CA LEU A 101 -25.44 -19.71 -36.91
C LEU A 101 -24.18 -19.28 -37.67
N ALA A 102 -23.87 -17.98 -37.64
CA ALA A 102 -22.63 -17.40 -38.15
C ALA A 102 -22.35 -16.07 -37.46
N TYR A 103 -21.08 -15.66 -37.43
CA TYR A 103 -20.66 -14.30 -37.09
C TYR A 103 -19.28 -14.03 -37.68
N ASP A 104 -18.99 -12.76 -37.93
CA ASP A 104 -17.64 -12.28 -38.22
C ASP A 104 -17.42 -10.94 -37.52
N ASP A 105 -16.44 -10.92 -36.60
CA ASP A 105 -16.12 -9.73 -35.80
C ASP A 105 -15.42 -8.61 -36.58
N LYS A 106 -14.84 -8.93 -37.74
CA LYS A 106 -14.10 -7.99 -38.58
C LYS A 106 -15.03 -7.29 -39.57
N ASP A 107 -15.92 -8.05 -40.18
CA ASP A 107 -17.00 -7.51 -41.04
C ASP A 107 -18.16 -6.93 -40.20
N GLY A 108 -18.22 -7.25 -38.91
CA GLY A 108 -19.19 -6.68 -37.97
C GLY A 108 -20.60 -7.25 -38.16
N THR A 109 -20.71 -8.51 -38.59
CA THR A 109 -21.98 -9.15 -38.98
C THR A 109 -22.25 -10.44 -38.22
N PHE A 110 -23.53 -10.76 -38.01
CA PHE A 110 -23.93 -12.07 -37.48
C PHE A 110 -25.30 -12.55 -37.98
N ILE A 111 -25.50 -13.85 -37.81
CA ILE A 111 -26.71 -14.59 -38.13
C ILE A 111 -27.06 -15.49 -36.93
N VAL A 112 -28.26 -15.34 -36.39
CA VAL A 112 -28.80 -16.19 -35.30
C VAL A 112 -30.17 -16.75 -35.66
N SER A 113 -30.49 -17.93 -35.15
CA SER A 113 -31.88 -18.39 -35.01
C SER A 113 -32.38 -18.01 -33.61
N VAL A 114 -33.60 -17.51 -33.52
CA VAL A 114 -34.25 -17.13 -32.26
C VAL A 114 -35.69 -17.64 -32.25
N LYS A 115 -36.03 -18.36 -31.19
CA LYS A 115 -37.37 -18.90 -30.96
C LYS A 115 -37.86 -18.53 -29.57
N GLY A 116 -39.10 -18.07 -29.46
CA GLY A 116 -39.64 -17.66 -28.17
C GLY A 116 -41.12 -17.31 -28.19
N THR A 117 -41.61 -16.86 -27.04
CA THR A 117 -42.96 -16.34 -26.83
C THR A 117 -42.87 -14.97 -26.17
N LYS A 118 -43.61 -13.98 -26.69
CA LYS A 118 -43.72 -12.64 -26.10
C LYS A 118 -45.18 -12.19 -26.19
N ASP A 119 -45.72 -11.71 -25.08
CA ASP A 119 -47.12 -11.29 -24.93
C ASP A 119 -48.14 -12.39 -25.33
N GLY A 120 -47.79 -13.66 -25.07
CA GLY A 120 -48.58 -14.84 -25.46
C GLY A 120 -48.44 -15.28 -26.92
N VAL A 121 -47.74 -14.52 -27.76
CA VAL A 121 -47.53 -14.82 -29.17
C VAL A 121 -46.17 -15.50 -29.37
N ARG A 122 -46.19 -16.70 -29.98
CA ARG A 122 -44.99 -17.43 -30.37
C ARG A 122 -44.36 -16.85 -31.64
N PHE A 123 -43.04 -16.87 -31.70
CA PHE A 123 -42.26 -16.51 -32.87
C PHE A 123 -41.05 -17.44 -33.04
N GLU A 124 -40.65 -17.66 -34.29
CA GLU A 124 -39.40 -18.29 -34.68
C GLU A 124 -38.86 -17.51 -35.86
N THR A 125 -37.62 -17.03 -35.79
CA THR A 125 -37.06 -16.13 -36.80
C THR A 125 -35.54 -16.25 -36.91
N ARG A 126 -35.03 -15.93 -38.10
CA ARG A 126 -33.60 -15.77 -38.38
C ARG A 126 -33.28 -14.29 -38.37
N ILE A 127 -32.43 -13.85 -37.44
CA ILE A 127 -31.99 -12.45 -37.37
C ILE A 127 -30.63 -12.34 -38.05
N GLU A 128 -30.56 -11.49 -39.07
CA GLU A 128 -29.31 -11.07 -39.70
C GLU A 128 -29.02 -9.62 -39.30
N ALA A 129 -27.78 -9.35 -38.90
CA ALA A 129 -27.37 -8.07 -38.34
C ALA A 129 -25.96 -7.67 -38.80
N ASN A 130 -25.74 -6.36 -38.86
CA ASN A 130 -24.51 -5.71 -39.28
C ASN A 130 -24.30 -4.43 -38.43
N GLY A 131 -23.16 -3.76 -38.62
CA GLY A 131 -22.82 -2.52 -37.89
C GLY A 131 -22.24 -2.76 -36.48
N PHE A 132 -21.93 -4.01 -36.13
CA PHE A 132 -21.14 -4.29 -34.93
C PHE A 132 -19.67 -3.94 -35.22
N THR A 133 -18.96 -3.48 -34.20
CA THR A 133 -17.56 -3.07 -34.34
C THR A 133 -16.76 -3.71 -33.23
N HIS A 134 -15.52 -4.08 -33.54
CA HIS A 134 -14.63 -4.61 -32.52
C HIS A 134 -14.33 -3.50 -31.49
N PRO A 135 -14.72 -3.64 -30.21
CA PRO A 135 -14.78 -2.51 -29.26
C PRO A 135 -13.39 -1.97 -28.89
N TYR A 136 -12.34 -2.73 -29.19
CA TYR A 136 -10.94 -2.35 -28.99
C TYR A 136 -10.23 -1.98 -30.31
N ASN A 137 -10.94 -1.93 -31.45
CA ASN A 137 -10.38 -1.45 -32.72
C ASN A 137 -10.34 0.09 -32.75
N SER A 138 -9.46 0.66 -31.92
CA SER A 138 -9.25 2.10 -31.73
C SER A 138 -7.77 2.34 -31.44
N SER A 139 -7.24 3.48 -31.84
CA SER A 139 -5.80 3.74 -31.71
C SER A 139 -5.43 3.97 -30.25
N PRO A 140 -4.24 3.54 -29.78
CA PRO A 140 -3.67 3.99 -28.52
C PRO A 140 -3.49 5.51 -28.55
N GLN A 141 -4.04 6.21 -27.56
CA GLN A 141 -4.01 7.68 -27.48
C GLN A 141 -3.05 8.18 -26.41
N SER A 142 -3.12 7.63 -25.21
CA SER A 142 -2.33 8.11 -24.07
C SER A 142 -1.92 6.97 -23.14
N GLU A 143 -0.76 7.14 -22.53
CA GLU A 143 -0.27 6.26 -21.48
C GLU A 143 -1.14 6.41 -20.22
N HIS A 144 -1.51 5.29 -19.59
CA HIS A 144 -2.16 5.29 -18.29
C HIS A 144 -1.17 4.92 -17.17
N SER A 145 -0.40 3.85 -17.36
CA SER A 145 0.59 3.41 -16.39
C SER A 145 1.77 2.71 -17.04
N VAL A 146 3.00 3.16 -16.77
CA VAL A 146 4.23 2.47 -17.18
C VAL A 146 5.23 2.52 -16.02
N LYS A 147 5.54 1.36 -15.43
CA LYS A 147 6.47 1.27 -14.30
C LYS A 147 7.15 -0.09 -14.22
N PHE A 148 8.47 -0.07 -14.09
CA PHE A 148 9.25 -1.26 -13.70
C PHE A 148 9.25 -1.45 -12.18
N ASN A 149 9.19 -2.71 -11.75
CA ASN A 149 9.35 -3.10 -10.35
C ASN A 149 10.82 -3.46 -10.08
N PHE A 150 11.57 -2.49 -9.56
CA PHE A 150 12.97 -2.67 -9.19
C PHE A 150 13.18 -3.27 -7.78
N SER A 151 12.14 -3.74 -7.09
CA SER A 151 12.28 -4.17 -5.68
C SER A 151 13.26 -5.35 -5.48
N GLU A 152 13.27 -6.33 -6.37
CA GLU A 152 14.26 -7.42 -6.34
C GLU A 152 15.64 -6.94 -6.82
N ALA A 153 15.66 -6.07 -7.83
CA ALA A 153 16.88 -5.47 -8.35
C ALA A 153 17.64 -4.67 -7.28
N ILE A 154 16.93 -3.91 -6.45
CA ILE A 154 17.49 -3.17 -5.31
C ILE A 154 17.82 -4.13 -4.15
N GLU A 155 16.96 -5.12 -3.84
CA GLU A 155 17.28 -6.12 -2.81
C GLU A 155 18.60 -6.85 -3.10
N GLU A 156 18.90 -7.14 -4.36
CA GLU A 156 20.10 -7.88 -4.79
C GLU A 156 21.23 -7.02 -5.38
N ASN A 157 21.10 -5.68 -5.43
CA ASN A 157 22.00 -4.77 -6.19
C ASN A 157 22.24 -5.26 -7.64
N MET A 158 21.23 -5.84 -8.28
CA MET A 158 21.34 -6.61 -9.51
C MET A 158 21.75 -5.75 -10.71
N SER A 159 22.74 -6.20 -11.50
CA SER A 159 23.12 -5.52 -12.74
C SER A 159 21.96 -5.42 -13.75
N LEU A 160 21.97 -4.34 -14.53
CA LEU A 160 20.92 -4.03 -15.50
C LEU A 160 20.69 -5.17 -16.51
N THR A 161 21.76 -5.85 -16.96
CA THR A 161 21.69 -6.99 -17.87
C THR A 161 20.93 -8.17 -17.25
N LYS A 162 21.26 -8.52 -16.00
CA LYS A 162 20.64 -9.64 -15.27
C LYS A 162 19.18 -9.36 -14.92
N TYR A 163 18.85 -8.11 -14.60
CA TYR A 163 17.46 -7.70 -14.43
C TYR A 163 16.67 -7.78 -15.75
N LEU A 164 17.28 -7.39 -16.87
CA LEU A 164 16.64 -7.50 -18.19
C LEU A 164 16.33 -8.97 -18.56
N GLU A 165 17.20 -9.92 -18.22
CA GLU A 165 16.94 -11.36 -18.41
C GLU A 165 15.69 -11.80 -17.65
N LYS A 166 15.55 -11.39 -16.38
CA LYS A 166 14.35 -11.62 -15.56
C LYS A 166 13.09 -10.97 -16.14
N VAL A 167 13.18 -9.71 -16.56
CA VAL A 167 12.08 -8.98 -17.24
C VAL A 167 11.63 -9.70 -18.51
N ARG A 168 12.56 -10.28 -19.29
CA ARG A 168 12.22 -11.05 -20.50
C ARG A 168 11.62 -12.42 -20.20
N ALA A 169 12.04 -13.05 -19.11
CA ALA A 169 11.50 -14.34 -18.69
C ALA A 169 10.05 -14.22 -18.15
N ASP A 170 9.72 -13.14 -17.44
CA ASP A 170 8.38 -12.90 -16.91
C ASP A 170 8.04 -11.40 -16.85
N ILE A 171 7.70 -10.81 -17.99
CA ILE A 171 7.47 -9.37 -18.11
C ILE A 171 6.34 -8.86 -17.20
N LYS A 172 5.31 -9.67 -16.93
CA LYS A 172 4.14 -9.24 -16.12
C LYS A 172 4.49 -9.03 -14.65
N THR A 173 5.48 -9.75 -14.12
CA THR A 173 5.96 -9.59 -12.74
C THR A 173 6.79 -8.32 -12.55
N TYR A 174 7.52 -7.89 -13.60
CA TYR A 174 8.45 -6.76 -13.49
C TYR A 174 7.97 -5.47 -14.17
N LEU A 175 6.95 -5.49 -15.02
CA LEU A 175 6.45 -4.31 -15.75
C LEU A 175 4.92 -4.17 -15.61
N THR A 176 4.47 -3.05 -15.03
CA THR A 176 3.12 -2.54 -15.23
C THR A 176 3.10 -1.69 -16.49
N PHE A 177 2.18 -1.97 -17.42
CA PHE A 177 2.06 -1.28 -18.71
C PHE A 177 0.59 -1.23 -19.17
N SER A 178 0.00 -0.05 -19.29
CA SER A 178 -1.36 0.17 -19.79
C SER A 178 -1.56 1.52 -20.47
N TYR A 179 -2.51 1.57 -21.41
CA TYR A 179 -2.80 2.71 -22.29
C TYR A 179 -4.31 2.92 -22.42
N PHE A 180 -4.74 4.18 -22.55
CA PHE A 180 -6.08 4.52 -23.04
C PHE A 180 -6.08 4.59 -24.56
N LEU A 181 -7.14 4.06 -25.17
CA LEU A 181 -7.46 4.20 -26.59
C LEU A 181 -8.25 5.50 -26.85
N GLU A 182 -8.31 5.95 -28.10
CA GLU A 182 -9.08 7.13 -28.53
C GLU A 182 -10.57 7.05 -28.17
N ASN A 183 -11.12 5.83 -28.03
CA ASN A 183 -12.49 5.59 -27.59
C ASN A 183 -12.67 5.52 -26.04
N GLY A 184 -11.63 5.90 -25.28
CA GLY A 184 -11.63 5.97 -23.81
C GLY A 184 -11.49 4.63 -23.08
N LYS A 185 -11.37 3.49 -23.78
CA LYS A 185 -11.11 2.19 -23.15
C LYS A 185 -9.64 2.05 -22.74
N GLU A 186 -9.41 1.42 -21.60
CA GLU A 186 -8.06 0.99 -21.20
C GLU A 186 -7.70 -0.37 -21.84
N ILE A 187 -6.45 -0.51 -22.25
CA ILE A 187 -5.79 -1.77 -22.56
C ILE A 187 -4.62 -2.01 -21.60
N VAL A 188 -4.52 -3.21 -21.04
CA VAL A 188 -3.54 -3.59 -20.00
C VAL A 188 -2.69 -4.77 -20.47
N LEU A 189 -1.39 -4.75 -20.13
CA LEU A 189 -0.42 -5.80 -20.48
C LEU A 189 -0.94 -7.22 -20.19
N GLY A 190 -1.13 -8.01 -21.23
CA GLY A 190 -1.58 -9.39 -21.16
C GLY A 190 -2.37 -9.86 -22.38
N GLU A 191 -2.78 -11.12 -22.30
CA GLU A 191 -3.65 -11.78 -23.27
C GLU A 191 -5.09 -11.68 -22.76
N HIS A 192 -5.99 -11.12 -23.57
CA HIS A 192 -7.42 -10.99 -23.26
C HIS A 192 -8.25 -11.57 -24.40
N SER A 193 -9.55 -11.81 -24.17
CA SER A 193 -10.43 -12.48 -25.13
C SER A 193 -10.63 -11.71 -26.44
N ALA A 194 -10.55 -10.38 -26.41
CA ALA A 194 -10.73 -9.50 -27.58
C ALA A 194 -9.43 -8.85 -28.08
N TYR A 195 -8.36 -8.84 -27.27
CA TYR A 195 -7.09 -8.22 -27.66
C TYR A 195 -5.94 -8.82 -26.86
N SER A 196 -4.70 -8.62 -27.32
CA SER A 196 -3.54 -8.72 -26.44
C SER A 196 -2.64 -7.51 -26.55
N LEU A 197 -2.11 -7.11 -25.40
CA LEU A 197 -1.08 -6.08 -25.29
C LEU A 197 0.15 -6.77 -24.70
N THR A 198 1.16 -7.00 -25.53
CA THR A 198 2.45 -7.53 -25.11
C THR A 198 3.52 -6.46 -25.25
N ALA A 199 4.70 -6.71 -24.71
CA ALA A 199 5.85 -5.84 -24.91
C ALA A 199 7.14 -6.66 -24.91
N ASP A 200 8.10 -6.24 -25.73
CA ASP A 200 9.50 -6.63 -25.60
C ASP A 200 10.24 -5.55 -24.81
N VAL A 201 11.23 -5.96 -24.01
CA VAL A 201 12.15 -5.02 -23.35
C VAL A 201 13.56 -5.22 -23.88
N THR A 202 14.22 -4.12 -24.21
CA THR A 202 15.59 -4.07 -24.74
C THR A 202 16.41 -3.00 -23.99
N LEU A 203 17.74 -2.97 -24.20
CA LEU A 203 18.56 -1.85 -23.75
C LEU A 203 18.73 -0.84 -24.88
N HIS A 204 18.67 0.44 -24.53
CA HIS A 204 19.09 1.54 -25.39
C HIS A 204 19.68 2.63 -24.52
N ASN A 205 20.92 3.06 -24.79
CA ASN A 205 21.64 4.07 -24.01
C ASN A 205 21.56 3.83 -22.49
N GLU A 206 21.85 2.58 -22.06
CA GLU A 206 21.80 2.13 -20.66
C GLU A 206 20.43 2.23 -19.97
N LYS A 207 19.35 2.43 -20.74
CA LYS A 207 17.96 2.47 -20.27
C LYS A 207 17.16 1.27 -20.74
N LEU A 208 16.13 0.93 -19.96
CA LEU A 208 15.16 -0.09 -20.31
C LEU A 208 14.18 0.48 -21.34
N LYS A 209 14.25 -0.03 -22.57
CA LYS A 209 13.42 0.38 -23.70
C LYS A 209 12.26 -0.58 -23.89
N ILE A 210 11.04 -0.08 -23.78
CA ILE A 210 9.81 -0.85 -23.98
C ILE A 210 9.37 -0.75 -25.43
N VAL A 211 9.12 -1.89 -26.06
CA VAL A 211 8.59 -2.02 -27.43
C VAL A 211 7.25 -2.74 -27.36
N PRO A 212 6.12 -2.00 -27.26
CA PRO A 212 4.80 -2.60 -27.15
C PRO A 212 4.30 -3.18 -28.47
N LYS A 213 3.48 -4.22 -28.37
CA LYS A 213 2.78 -4.86 -29.48
C LYS A 213 1.31 -5.03 -29.10
N TYR A 214 0.42 -4.55 -29.96
CA TYR A 214 -1.01 -4.54 -29.74
C TYR A 214 -1.72 -5.32 -30.85
N VAL A 215 -2.52 -6.31 -30.45
CA VAL A 215 -3.15 -7.29 -31.35
C VAL A 215 -4.64 -7.38 -31.02
N LEU A 216 -5.48 -7.46 -32.05
CA LEU A 216 -6.94 -7.63 -31.90
C LEU A 216 -7.32 -9.07 -32.29
N ASN A 217 -8.21 -9.68 -31.51
CA ASN A 217 -8.65 -11.06 -31.69
C ASN A 217 -10.07 -11.07 -32.28
N TYR A 218 -10.16 -11.26 -33.60
CA TYR A 218 -11.43 -11.37 -34.32
C TYR A 218 -11.91 -12.83 -34.31
N LYS A 219 -13.17 -13.06 -33.97
CA LYS A 219 -13.78 -14.39 -34.03
C LYS A 219 -14.72 -14.48 -35.23
N THR A 220 -14.65 -15.60 -35.93
CA THR A 220 -15.51 -15.91 -37.09
C THR A 220 -16.08 -17.31 -36.95
N LEU A 221 -17.40 -17.44 -37.05
CA LEU A 221 -18.10 -18.72 -37.20
C LEU A 221 -18.72 -18.75 -38.60
N ILE A 222 -18.30 -19.72 -39.42
CA ILE A 222 -18.81 -19.88 -40.77
C ILE A 222 -20.17 -20.59 -40.70
N LEU A 223 -21.11 -20.14 -41.55
CA LEU A 223 -22.46 -20.71 -41.58
C LEU A 223 -22.40 -22.22 -41.85
N ASN A 224 -22.95 -23.01 -40.92
CA ASN A 224 -22.97 -24.48 -40.94
C ASN A 224 -21.60 -25.18 -40.79
N SER A 225 -20.50 -24.49 -40.45
CA SER A 225 -19.20 -25.16 -40.18
C SER A 225 -19.10 -25.78 -38.78
N GLY A 226 -19.83 -25.25 -37.81
CA GLY A 226 -19.75 -25.65 -36.40
C GLY A 226 -18.56 -25.06 -35.64
N ASP A 227 -17.39 -25.01 -36.26
CA ASP A 227 -16.15 -24.51 -35.64
C ASP A 227 -16.01 -22.98 -35.67
N GLU A 228 -15.65 -22.38 -34.53
CA GLU A 228 -15.24 -20.99 -34.39
C GLU A 228 -13.73 -20.85 -34.68
N ILE A 229 -13.38 -19.90 -35.56
CA ILE A 229 -12.02 -19.54 -35.93
C ILE A 229 -11.67 -18.24 -35.20
N ILE A 230 -10.52 -18.20 -34.52
CA ILE A 230 -9.95 -16.98 -33.96
C ILE A 230 -8.81 -16.51 -34.87
N LYS A 231 -8.89 -15.27 -35.33
CA LYS A 231 -7.87 -14.62 -36.14
C LYS A 231 -7.33 -13.39 -35.42
N SER A 232 -6.07 -13.47 -35.01
CA SER A 232 -5.34 -12.36 -34.41
C SER A 232 -4.72 -11.46 -35.48
N GLU A 233 -4.96 -10.16 -35.43
CA GLU A 233 -4.34 -9.17 -36.33
C GLU A 233 -3.63 -8.07 -35.53
N GLU A 234 -2.36 -7.82 -35.83
CA GLU A 234 -1.58 -6.74 -35.21
C GLU A 234 -2.08 -5.37 -35.70
N TYR A 235 -2.31 -4.46 -34.77
CA TYR A 235 -2.83 -3.12 -35.06
C TYR A 235 -1.78 -2.29 -35.80
N ARG A 236 -1.99 -1.97 -37.08
CA ARG A 236 -0.90 -1.55 -37.98
C ARG A 236 -0.27 -0.16 -37.73
N VAL A 237 -0.73 0.61 -36.74
CA VAL A 237 -0.32 2.03 -36.50
C VAL A 237 0.71 2.19 -35.35
N ILE A 238 1.17 1.08 -34.75
CA ILE A 238 1.83 1.03 -33.44
C ILE A 238 3.05 1.95 -33.25
N ARG A 239 3.97 2.07 -34.21
CA ARG A 239 5.31 2.67 -33.96
C ARG A 239 5.34 4.19 -33.73
N GLN A 240 4.30 4.93 -34.09
CA GLN A 240 4.26 6.39 -33.87
C GLN A 240 3.33 6.80 -32.71
N MET A 241 2.31 5.99 -32.40
CA MET A 241 1.32 6.28 -31.37
C MET A 241 1.73 5.79 -29.98
N PHE A 242 2.35 4.60 -29.89
CA PHE A 242 3.06 4.25 -28.68
C PHE A 242 4.36 5.06 -28.61
N SER A 243 4.41 6.02 -27.69
CA SER A 243 5.67 6.70 -27.39
C SER A 243 6.70 5.67 -26.91
N VAL A 244 7.82 5.54 -27.63
CA VAL A 244 8.94 4.72 -27.19
C VAL A 244 9.38 5.20 -25.80
N ARG A 245 9.31 4.31 -24.80
CA ARG A 245 9.72 4.62 -23.43
C ARG A 245 11.09 4.04 -23.15
N GLU A 246 11.99 4.91 -22.72
CA GLU A 246 13.32 4.58 -22.22
C GLU A 246 13.38 5.03 -20.77
N LEU A 247 13.18 4.07 -19.86
CA LEU A 247 13.20 4.30 -18.42
C LEU A 247 14.61 4.05 -17.89
N SER A 248 15.12 5.00 -17.09
CA SER A 248 16.31 4.78 -16.29
C SER A 248 16.10 3.58 -15.34
N TYR A 249 17.19 2.90 -15.04
CA TYR A 249 17.23 1.91 -13.96
C TYR A 249 17.15 2.61 -12.58
N PHE A 250 17.12 1.84 -11.49
CA PHE A 250 17.15 2.43 -10.14
C PHE A 250 18.44 3.21 -9.91
N GLU A 251 18.39 4.25 -9.08
CA GLU A 251 19.56 5.05 -8.70
C GLU A 251 19.79 5.07 -7.18
N GLU A 252 20.85 5.74 -6.75
CA GLU A 252 21.32 5.78 -5.36
C GLU A 252 20.23 6.13 -4.35
N LYS A 253 19.39 7.13 -4.65
CA LYS A 253 18.29 7.55 -3.76
C LYS A 253 17.26 6.43 -3.54
N ASP A 254 17.03 5.59 -4.55
CA ASP A 254 16.06 4.50 -4.48
C ASP A 254 16.60 3.41 -3.54
N VAL A 255 17.93 3.18 -3.56
CA VAL A 255 18.62 2.31 -2.60
C VAL A 255 18.50 2.86 -1.18
N PHE A 256 18.81 4.14 -0.96
CA PHE A 256 18.72 4.75 0.37
C PHE A 256 17.28 4.69 0.91
N GLN A 257 16.28 5.00 0.10
CA GLN A 257 14.87 4.85 0.46
C GLN A 257 14.52 3.41 0.83
N TYR A 258 14.97 2.44 0.03
CA TYR A 258 14.71 1.03 0.27
C TYR A 258 15.32 0.55 1.60
N VAL A 259 16.59 0.88 1.87
CA VAL A 259 17.25 0.48 3.12
C VAL A 259 16.62 1.18 4.33
N LEU A 260 16.21 2.46 4.22
CA LEU A 260 15.46 3.18 5.26
C LEU A 260 14.11 2.53 5.60
N GLU A 261 13.41 1.94 4.62
CA GLU A 261 12.22 1.12 4.89
C GLU A 261 12.55 -0.23 5.52
N LYS A 262 13.70 -0.84 5.20
CA LYS A 262 14.10 -2.15 5.75
C LYS A 262 14.60 -2.11 7.19
N VAL A 263 15.25 -1.02 7.61
CA VAL A 263 15.75 -0.86 9.00
C VAL A 263 14.69 -0.35 9.98
N LYS A 264 13.53 0.09 9.46
CA LYS A 264 12.39 0.63 10.22
C LYS A 264 12.07 -0.18 11.48
N GLY A 265 11.88 0.49 12.62
CA GLY A 265 11.46 -0.11 13.88
C GLY A 265 12.54 -0.86 14.67
N ASP A 266 13.68 -1.23 14.06
CA ASP A 266 14.79 -1.91 14.75
C ASP A 266 16.13 -1.16 14.68
N PHE A 267 16.18 0.02 14.04
CA PHE A 267 17.47 0.64 13.71
C PHE A 267 18.23 1.25 14.89
N VAL A 268 17.53 1.61 15.96
CA VAL A 268 18.15 2.12 17.20
C VAL A 268 18.46 0.98 18.16
N ASN A 269 19.66 1.01 18.74
CA ASN A 269 20.13 0.06 19.74
C ASN A 269 19.56 0.39 21.13
N VAL A 270 18.30 0.05 21.34
CA VAL A 270 17.61 0.23 22.64
C VAL A 270 18.31 -0.60 23.71
N ASN A 271 18.71 0.06 24.80
CA ASN A 271 19.42 -0.58 25.91
C ASN A 271 18.77 -0.22 27.25
N ASN A 272 18.17 -1.21 27.92
CA ASN A 272 17.47 -1.04 29.18
C ASN A 272 18.37 -0.75 30.40
N LYS A 273 19.70 -0.66 30.20
CA LYS A 273 20.70 -0.24 31.21
C LYS A 273 21.26 1.16 30.95
N LYS A 274 20.78 1.88 29.95
CA LYS A 274 21.22 3.23 29.58
C LYS A 274 20.03 4.18 29.50
N PHE A 275 20.23 5.41 29.95
CA PHE A 275 19.26 6.48 29.77
C PHE A 275 19.26 6.97 28.32
N ALA A 276 18.10 7.38 27.84
CA ALA A 276 17.97 7.96 26.50
C ALA A 276 18.79 9.26 26.40
N SER A 277 18.85 10.03 27.50
CA SER A 277 19.59 11.29 27.54
C SER A 277 21.12 11.15 27.40
N GLU A 278 21.70 9.96 27.64
CA GLU A 278 23.12 9.70 27.35
C GLU A 278 23.41 9.96 25.86
N PHE A 279 22.57 9.42 24.98
CA PHE A 279 22.72 9.54 23.54
C PHE A 279 22.36 10.94 23.05
N TYR A 280 21.32 11.57 23.61
CA TYR A 280 20.99 12.97 23.34
C TYR A 280 22.16 13.90 23.66
N ALA A 281 22.68 13.86 24.89
CA ALA A 281 23.76 14.74 25.34
C ALA A 281 25.05 14.53 24.53
N LYS A 282 25.42 13.27 24.25
CA LYS A 282 26.57 12.96 23.39
C LYS A 282 26.37 13.47 21.96
N THR A 283 25.17 13.37 21.39
CA THR A 283 24.88 13.89 20.04
C THR A 283 25.07 15.41 19.98
N LYS A 284 24.46 16.14 20.90
CA LYS A 284 24.52 17.61 20.93
C LYS A 284 25.95 18.10 21.15
N SER A 285 26.66 17.53 22.12
CA SER A 285 28.00 17.96 22.51
C SER A 285 29.10 17.55 21.52
N LEU A 286 29.00 16.36 20.88
CA LEU A 286 29.99 15.89 19.91
C LEU A 286 29.69 16.32 18.47
N ARG A 287 28.55 16.98 18.22
CA ARG A 287 28.07 17.38 16.88
C ARG A 287 28.11 16.24 15.85
N LYS A 288 27.78 15.01 16.27
CA LYS A 288 27.71 13.82 15.41
C LYS A 288 26.88 12.71 16.03
N THR A 289 26.60 11.68 15.25
CA THR A 289 25.94 10.46 15.73
C THR A 289 26.83 9.73 16.75
N PRO A 290 26.36 9.47 17.98
CA PRO A 290 27.16 8.79 19.00
C PRO A 290 27.30 7.31 18.69
N GLN A 291 28.49 6.77 18.97
CA GLN A 291 28.82 5.36 18.74
C GLN A 291 27.86 4.44 19.52
N GLY A 292 27.37 3.39 18.85
CA GLY A 292 26.49 2.39 19.45
C GLY A 292 25.03 2.80 19.57
N LEU A 293 24.61 3.98 19.09
CA LEU A 293 23.20 4.37 19.01
C LEU A 293 22.45 3.64 17.88
N LEU A 294 23.03 3.63 16.68
CA LEU A 294 22.43 2.97 15.50
C LEU A 294 23.00 1.55 15.34
N LYS A 295 22.15 0.60 14.95
CA LYS A 295 22.54 -0.78 14.62
C LYS A 295 23.12 -0.84 13.21
N THR A 296 24.40 -0.45 13.09
CA THR A 296 25.16 -0.47 11.82
C THR A 296 26.23 -1.57 11.77
N GLY A 297 26.49 -2.26 12.89
CA GLY A 297 27.46 -3.35 13.00
C GLY A 297 26.99 -4.70 12.47
N ASP A 298 27.83 -5.72 12.59
CA ASP A 298 27.57 -7.08 12.09
C ASP A 298 26.27 -7.68 12.68
N GLY A 299 25.57 -8.45 11.85
CA GLY A 299 24.24 -9.00 12.15
C GLY A 299 23.08 -8.02 12.00
N SER A 300 23.32 -6.71 11.82
CA SER A 300 22.25 -5.73 11.58
C SER A 300 21.70 -5.78 10.15
N VAL A 301 20.42 -5.38 10.00
CA VAL A 301 19.78 -5.23 8.69
C VAL A 301 20.50 -4.20 7.83
N PHE A 302 20.99 -3.09 8.41
CA PHE A 302 21.78 -2.10 7.69
C PHE A 302 23.07 -2.70 7.12
N LYS A 303 23.83 -3.43 7.94
CA LYS A 303 25.12 -4.02 7.53
C LYS A 303 24.96 -5.00 6.37
N LYS A 304 23.87 -5.78 6.33
CA LYS A 304 23.51 -6.63 5.18
C LYS A 304 23.51 -5.84 3.86
N TYR A 305 22.88 -4.66 3.82
CA TYR A 305 22.83 -3.84 2.61
C TYR A 305 24.13 -3.07 2.36
N ALA A 306 24.77 -2.55 3.41
CA ALA A 306 26.07 -1.88 3.30
C ALA A 306 27.13 -2.81 2.67
N ASP A 307 27.20 -4.07 3.10
CA ASP A 307 28.10 -5.06 2.50
C ASP A 307 27.67 -5.46 1.07
N LYS A 308 26.36 -5.56 0.79
CA LYS A 308 25.87 -5.92 -0.54
C LYS A 308 26.24 -4.88 -1.61
N TYR A 309 26.17 -3.60 -1.25
CA TYR A 309 26.49 -2.46 -2.11
C TYR A 309 27.96 -2.01 -2.07
N LYS A 310 28.79 -2.60 -1.20
CA LYS A 310 30.19 -2.17 -0.98
C LYS A 310 31.10 -2.20 -2.21
N THR A 311 30.78 -3.02 -3.21
CA THR A 311 31.59 -3.21 -4.42
C THR A 311 30.68 -3.35 -5.64
N LYS A 312 31.11 -2.79 -6.78
CA LYS A 312 30.55 -3.09 -8.10
C LYS A 312 31.34 -4.18 -8.82
N ASP A 313 30.64 -4.99 -9.62
CA ASP A 313 31.21 -6.02 -10.50
C ASP A 313 30.26 -6.22 -11.70
N GLY A 314 30.40 -7.30 -12.48
CA GLY A 314 29.50 -7.58 -13.63
C GLY A 314 28.07 -8.00 -13.25
N GLU A 315 27.90 -8.53 -12.04
CA GLU A 315 26.61 -8.99 -11.49
C GLU A 315 25.92 -7.90 -10.67
N LYS A 316 26.68 -6.90 -10.20
CA LYS A 316 26.21 -5.79 -9.36
C LYS A 316 26.12 -4.44 -10.09
N PHE A 317 25.09 -3.63 -9.79
CA PHE A 317 24.87 -2.38 -10.50
C PHE A 317 25.62 -1.16 -9.93
N LEU A 318 25.49 -0.90 -8.62
CA LEU A 318 26.10 0.25 -7.94
C LEU A 318 27.18 -0.17 -6.94
N GLU A 319 28.17 0.70 -6.76
CA GLU A 319 29.02 0.72 -5.58
C GLU A 319 28.61 1.91 -4.71
N LEU A 320 28.17 1.64 -3.48
CA LEU A 320 27.77 2.65 -2.50
C LEU A 320 28.40 2.31 -1.15
N LYS A 321 29.34 3.13 -0.71
CA LYS A 321 29.88 3.10 0.66
C LYS A 321 28.87 3.78 1.59
N MET A 322 27.87 3.03 2.00
CA MET A 322 26.77 3.57 2.80
C MET A 322 27.14 3.73 4.26
N ALA A 323 26.79 4.88 4.82
CA ALA A 323 26.82 5.18 6.24
C ALA A 323 25.43 5.64 6.71
N ALA A 324 25.23 5.68 8.02
CA ALA A 324 23.99 6.15 8.62
C ALA A 324 24.27 7.09 9.79
N CYS A 325 23.46 8.13 9.90
CA CYS A 325 23.61 9.16 10.92
C CYS A 325 22.24 9.72 11.35
N ILE A 326 22.25 10.51 12.43
CA ILE A 326 21.16 11.40 12.81
C ILE A 326 21.12 12.53 11.78
N TYR A 327 20.04 12.62 11.01
CA TYR A 327 19.91 13.57 9.89
C TYR A 327 20.01 15.04 10.35
N ASN A 328 19.51 15.34 11.53
CA ASN A 328 19.48 16.69 12.08
C ASN A 328 19.97 16.70 13.53
N ILE A 329 21.25 17.01 13.76
CA ILE A 329 21.81 17.08 15.13
C ILE A 329 21.04 18.06 16.03
N ASP A 330 20.55 19.17 15.47
CA ASP A 330 19.93 20.25 16.22
C ASP A 330 18.49 19.96 16.70
N GLY A 331 17.70 19.18 15.94
CA GLY A 331 16.31 18.84 16.30
C GLY A 331 15.88 17.38 16.10
N GLY A 332 16.64 16.60 15.34
CA GLY A 332 16.39 15.19 15.01
C GLY A 332 16.82 14.19 16.08
N ILE A 333 17.03 14.64 17.32
CA ILE A 333 17.13 13.74 18.48
C ILE A 333 16.49 14.40 19.69
N ASN A 334 15.62 13.66 20.38
CA ASN A 334 15.07 14.04 21.67
C ASN A 334 14.96 12.81 22.58
N ALA A 335 15.39 12.94 23.82
CA ALA A 335 15.25 11.92 24.85
C ALA A 335 14.07 12.23 25.77
N ASP A 336 13.62 11.20 26.49
CA ASP A 336 12.71 11.33 27.62
C ASP A 336 13.02 10.21 28.63
N ASP A 337 13.75 10.57 29.70
CA ASP A 337 14.21 9.62 30.70
C ASP A 337 13.09 9.16 31.65
N TYR A 338 12.00 9.92 31.78
CA TYR A 338 10.86 9.53 32.62
C TYR A 338 10.08 8.37 31.98
N SER A 339 9.84 8.46 30.68
CA SER A 339 9.20 7.43 29.87
C SER A 339 10.17 6.31 29.43
N GLY A 340 11.48 6.57 29.42
CA GLY A 340 12.51 5.66 28.87
C GLY A 340 12.43 5.56 27.35
N SER A 341 12.29 6.70 26.67
CA SER A 341 12.14 6.77 25.23
C SER A 341 13.12 7.74 24.54
N LEU A 342 13.41 7.47 23.28
CA LEU A 342 14.29 8.26 22.42
C LEU A 342 13.66 8.41 21.04
N SER A 343 13.35 9.65 20.66
CA SER A 343 12.98 10.02 19.30
C SER A 343 14.23 10.33 18.49
N VAL A 344 14.39 9.70 17.33
CA VAL A 344 15.54 9.89 16.42
C VAL A 344 15.03 10.07 14.99
N GLU A 345 15.49 11.14 14.35
CA GLU A 345 15.43 11.35 12.90
C GLU A 345 16.78 10.92 12.30
N TYR A 346 16.78 9.80 11.58
CA TYR A 346 17.99 9.22 10.98
C TYR A 346 17.90 9.19 9.46
N CYS A 347 19.05 9.13 8.80
CA CYS A 347 19.16 8.98 7.34
C CYS A 347 20.25 7.98 6.97
N ILE A 348 20.25 7.58 5.69
CA ILE A 348 21.30 6.80 5.04
C ILE A 348 21.83 7.63 3.87
N ALA A 349 23.15 7.72 3.75
CA ALA A 349 23.85 8.46 2.71
C ALA A 349 25.19 7.78 2.39
N LYS A 350 25.99 8.34 1.47
CA LYS A 350 27.40 7.92 1.36
C LYS A 350 28.18 8.33 2.60
N GLU A 351 29.20 7.56 2.93
CA GLU A 351 30.14 7.81 4.02
C GLU A 351 30.84 9.18 3.91
N GLU A 352 31.19 9.59 2.69
CA GLU A 352 31.81 10.90 2.40
C GLU A 352 30.86 12.09 2.59
N ASP A 353 29.55 11.89 2.43
CA ASP A 353 28.53 12.96 2.54
C ASP A 353 28.09 13.21 4.01
N ILE A 354 28.47 12.35 4.97
CA ILE A 354 27.95 12.40 6.35
C ILE A 354 28.35 13.67 7.09
N GLU A 355 29.59 14.16 6.90
CA GLU A 355 30.04 15.40 7.56
C GLU A 355 29.31 16.62 6.97
N ASP A 356 29.09 16.62 5.65
CA ASP A 356 28.41 17.69 4.94
C ASP A 356 26.89 17.73 5.21
N LEU A 357 26.23 16.62 5.57
CA LEU A 357 24.84 16.63 6.06
C LEU A 357 24.63 17.54 7.28
N HIS A 358 25.70 17.83 8.03
CA HIS A 358 25.65 18.61 9.27
C HIS A 358 26.07 20.08 9.09
N THR A 359 26.62 20.44 7.93
CA THR A 359 27.17 21.77 7.62
C THR A 359 26.59 22.39 6.33
N SER A 360 26.14 21.56 5.38
CA SER A 360 25.69 21.95 4.04
C SER A 360 24.19 21.70 3.83
N TYR A 361 23.44 22.80 3.65
CA TYR A 361 22.02 22.75 3.29
C TYR A 361 21.76 22.05 1.95
N ALA A 362 22.72 22.05 1.03
CA ALA A 362 22.55 21.42 -0.28
C ALA A 362 22.51 19.89 -0.19
N VAL A 363 23.41 19.29 0.60
CA VAL A 363 23.45 17.84 0.83
C VAL A 363 22.26 17.41 1.68
N LYS A 364 21.92 18.19 2.71
CA LYS A 364 20.77 17.91 3.59
C LYS A 364 19.44 17.81 2.82
N ASN A 365 19.19 18.69 1.84
CA ASN A 365 17.97 18.66 1.04
C ASN A 365 17.86 17.47 0.05
N LEU A 366 18.94 16.71 -0.17
CA LEU A 366 18.96 15.54 -1.06
C LEU A 366 18.81 14.22 -0.30
N ALA A 367 19.10 14.19 1.00
CA ALA A 367 19.01 12.99 1.82
C ALA A 367 17.57 12.74 2.32
N LEU A 368 17.14 11.48 2.21
CA LEU A 368 15.89 11.02 2.80
C LEU A 368 16.11 10.72 4.29
N SER A 369 15.22 11.23 5.14
CA SER A 369 15.24 10.99 6.59
C SER A 369 14.01 10.22 7.05
N LYS A 370 14.08 9.68 8.27
CA LYS A 370 12.97 8.99 8.93
C LYS A 370 12.99 9.24 10.42
N THR A 371 11.87 9.70 10.95
CA THR A 371 11.70 9.95 12.39
C THR A 371 10.94 8.80 13.04
N GLU A 372 11.53 8.20 14.07
CA GLU A 372 10.91 7.16 14.88
C GLU A 372 11.14 7.42 16.37
N THR A 373 10.29 6.86 17.22
CA THR A 373 10.44 6.92 18.68
C THR A 373 10.55 5.51 19.24
N TYR A 374 11.65 5.25 19.93
CA TYR A 374 12.00 3.95 20.48
C TYR A 374 11.82 3.98 22.00
N SER A 375 11.13 2.98 22.55
CA SER A 375 10.92 2.82 23.99
C SER A 375 11.71 1.61 24.52
N GLY A 376 12.06 1.63 25.81
CA GLY A 376 12.79 0.54 26.47
C GLY A 376 14.19 0.92 26.96
N PHE A 377 14.55 2.19 26.91
CA PHE A 377 15.69 2.73 27.66
C PHE A 377 15.39 2.72 29.17
N LEU A 378 16.43 2.88 29.99
CA LEU A 378 16.29 2.96 31.45
C LEU A 378 15.42 4.18 31.83
N LYS A 379 14.55 4.01 32.82
CA LYS A 379 13.60 5.03 33.28
C LYS A 379 14.03 5.62 34.61
N ILE A 380 13.96 6.94 34.75
CA ILE A 380 14.22 7.61 36.02
C ILE A 380 12.94 7.71 36.86
N ASN A 381 13.07 7.35 38.14
CA ASN A 381 12.06 7.48 39.18
C ASN A 381 12.76 7.52 40.55
N GLU A 382 12.01 7.61 41.65
CA GLU A 382 12.61 7.67 43.00
C GLU A 382 13.49 6.45 43.33
N GLN A 383 13.06 5.25 42.96
CA GLN A 383 13.81 4.02 43.22
C GLN A 383 15.13 4.00 42.43
N GLU A 384 15.10 4.40 41.15
CA GLU A 384 16.30 4.41 40.30
C GLU A 384 17.27 5.54 40.70
N LEU A 385 16.76 6.74 41.01
CA LEU A 385 17.56 7.84 41.53
C LEU A 385 18.31 7.44 42.82
N ARG A 386 17.64 6.72 43.73
CA ARG A 386 18.27 6.19 44.97
C ARG A 386 19.32 5.11 44.72
N LYS A 387 19.23 4.34 43.63
CA LYS A 387 20.29 3.39 43.25
C LYS A 387 21.51 4.11 42.69
N MET A 388 21.29 5.13 41.85
CA MET A 388 22.37 5.85 41.16
C MET A 388 23.11 6.83 42.07
N PHE A 389 22.40 7.50 42.97
CA PHE A 389 22.90 8.64 43.74
C PHE A 389 22.55 8.51 45.23
N THR A 390 23.54 8.15 46.03
CA THR A 390 23.45 8.12 47.50
C THR A 390 23.82 9.50 48.06
N PHE A 391 22.82 10.36 48.26
CA PHE A 391 22.97 11.66 48.90
C PHE A 391 23.15 11.51 50.41
N THR A 392 24.20 12.14 50.97
CA THR A 392 24.55 12.01 52.39
C THR A 392 24.93 13.36 52.98
N LEU A 393 24.41 13.67 54.17
CA LEU A 393 24.79 14.86 54.95
C LEU A 393 25.85 14.48 56.00
N ILE A 394 27.09 14.90 55.75
CA ILE A 394 28.26 14.63 56.60
C ILE A 394 28.53 15.84 57.50
N LYS A 395 29.01 15.58 58.72
CA LYS A 395 29.32 16.61 59.73
C LYS A 395 30.39 17.57 59.18
N GLY A 396 30.13 18.88 59.22
CA GLY A 396 31.16 19.91 58.99
C GLY A 396 32.20 19.96 60.11
N ASP A 397 32.99 21.03 60.16
CA ASP A 397 34.11 21.24 61.10
C ASP A 397 33.79 20.82 62.56
N GLY A 398 34.77 20.18 63.20
CA GLY A 398 34.69 19.59 64.54
C GLY A 398 34.71 20.58 65.70
N SER A 399 34.78 21.90 65.44
CA SER A 399 34.77 22.95 66.47
C SER A 399 33.49 23.04 67.30
N ILE A 400 32.39 22.42 66.88
CA ILE A 400 31.11 22.37 67.63
C ILE A 400 30.67 20.94 67.95
N SER A 401 30.01 20.78 69.09
CA SER A 401 29.50 19.48 69.54
C SER A 401 28.41 18.92 68.61
N ASN A 402 28.19 17.61 68.66
CA ASN A 402 27.12 16.95 67.87
C ASN A 402 25.73 17.49 68.20
N GLU A 403 25.49 17.94 69.43
CA GLU A 403 24.20 18.49 69.88
C GLU A 403 23.98 19.92 69.35
N GLU A 404 24.98 20.78 69.47
CA GLU A 404 24.94 22.14 68.90
C GLU A 404 24.80 22.12 67.38
N ARG A 405 25.48 21.18 66.70
CA ARG A 405 25.36 20.97 65.25
C ARG A 405 23.94 20.59 64.83
N LYS A 406 23.32 19.64 65.55
CA LYS A 406 21.91 19.24 65.31
C LYS A 406 20.96 20.40 65.56
N LYS A 407 21.19 21.19 66.61
CA LYS A 407 20.39 22.38 66.94
C LYS A 407 20.52 23.49 65.90
N LYS A 408 21.74 23.79 65.42
CA LYS A 408 21.97 24.73 64.30
C LYS A 408 21.25 24.25 63.04
N TRP A 409 21.51 23.01 62.60
CA TRP A 409 20.84 22.43 61.42
C TRP A 409 19.31 22.47 61.48
N GLN A 410 18.72 22.25 62.67
CA GLN A 410 17.28 22.36 62.83
C GLN A 410 16.79 23.82 62.71
N GLN A 411 17.60 24.81 63.10
CA GLN A 411 17.29 26.24 62.94
C GLN A 411 17.62 26.79 61.54
N ASP A 412 18.53 26.13 60.81
CA ASP A 412 18.96 26.48 59.45
C ASP A 412 17.80 26.36 58.44
N LYS A 413 17.83 27.23 57.42
CA LYS A 413 16.86 27.30 56.32
C LYS A 413 17.61 27.49 54.99
N ILE A 414 17.22 26.71 53.97
CA ILE A 414 17.73 26.79 52.59
C ILE A 414 16.49 26.89 51.69
N ILE A 415 16.46 27.86 50.76
CA ILE A 415 15.23 28.22 50.02
C ILE A 415 15.46 27.97 48.53
N ASP A 416 15.01 26.83 48.04
CA ASP A 416 14.99 26.43 46.63
C ASP A 416 16.30 26.74 45.88
N ASP A 417 17.41 26.51 46.59
CA ASP A 417 18.77 26.80 46.17
C ASP A 417 19.22 25.72 45.19
N SER A 418 19.68 26.11 44.00
CA SER A 418 20.07 25.15 42.97
C SER A 418 21.47 24.60 43.21
N LEU A 419 21.59 23.32 43.58
CA LEU A 419 22.86 22.58 43.60
C LEU A 419 23.41 22.40 42.17
N VAL A 420 22.54 22.12 41.20
CA VAL A 420 22.89 22.07 39.77
C VAL A 420 21.95 23.00 39.01
N LYS A 421 22.51 23.88 38.18
CA LYS A 421 21.77 24.84 37.35
C LYS A 421 22.46 25.11 36.03
N GLY A 422 21.75 25.71 35.08
CA GLY A 422 22.27 26.14 33.79
C GLY A 422 21.36 25.70 32.65
N GLU A 423 21.89 25.75 31.44
CA GLU A 423 21.26 25.22 30.24
C GLU A 423 22.15 24.15 29.61
N PHE A 424 21.65 23.45 28.58
CA PHE A 424 22.41 22.38 27.96
C PHE A 424 23.75 22.89 27.40
N GLY A 425 24.85 22.25 27.81
CA GLY A 425 26.21 22.67 27.47
C GLY A 425 26.89 23.57 28.51
N SER A 426 26.15 24.11 29.49
CA SER A 426 26.65 25.05 30.52
C SER A 426 26.22 24.71 31.95
N TYR A 427 25.73 23.48 32.18
CA TYR A 427 25.36 23.01 33.52
C TYR A 427 26.55 23.11 34.48
N GLN A 428 26.28 23.70 35.64
CA GLN A 428 27.28 23.97 36.67
C GLN A 428 26.75 23.58 38.05
N VAL A 429 27.64 23.07 38.88
CA VAL A 429 27.36 22.69 40.26
C VAL A 429 27.78 23.84 41.18
N THR A 430 26.86 24.32 42.01
CA THR A 430 27.07 25.51 42.86
C THR A 430 27.73 25.16 44.18
N ASN A 431 28.18 26.16 44.96
CA ASN A 431 28.86 25.94 46.24
C ASN A 431 27.92 25.62 47.43
N ILE A 432 26.63 25.41 47.16
CA ILE A 432 25.62 25.15 48.20
C ILE A 432 25.93 23.82 48.89
N LEU A 433 26.09 23.87 50.21
CA LEU A 433 26.47 22.74 51.07
C LEU A 433 27.78 22.02 50.66
N LYS A 434 28.68 22.64 49.88
CA LYS A 434 29.95 22.01 49.49
C LYS A 434 31.05 22.09 50.55
N THR A 435 31.22 23.24 51.20
CA THR A 435 32.42 23.50 52.01
C THR A 435 32.39 22.79 53.37
N PRO A 436 33.38 21.93 53.68
CA PRO A 436 33.57 21.42 55.04
C PRO A 436 33.98 22.59 55.96
N GLY A 437 33.15 22.90 56.96
CA GLY A 437 33.48 23.85 58.03
C GLY A 437 32.76 25.20 58.01
N GLU A 438 32.21 25.62 56.86
CA GLU A 438 31.31 26.79 56.82
C GLU A 438 29.89 26.42 57.30
N ASN A 439 29.48 25.17 57.08
CA ASN A 439 28.12 24.68 57.33
C ASN A 439 28.06 23.66 58.48
N SER A 440 26.91 23.59 59.16
CA SER A 440 26.60 22.56 60.18
C SER A 440 26.87 21.14 59.64
N TYR A 441 26.42 20.89 58.42
CA TYR A 441 26.64 19.69 57.62
C TYR A 441 26.97 20.09 56.18
N TYR A 442 27.73 19.26 55.47
CA TYR A 442 27.98 19.39 54.03
C TYR A 442 27.42 18.18 53.29
N LEU A 443 27.08 18.36 52.01
CA LEU A 443 26.47 17.34 51.17
C LEU A 443 27.53 16.58 50.37
N THR A 444 27.52 15.26 50.45
CA THR A 444 28.20 14.37 49.51
C THR A 444 27.19 13.55 48.72
N VAL A 445 27.61 13.08 47.55
CA VAL A 445 26.85 12.15 46.71
C VAL A 445 27.79 11.03 46.30
N ASN A 446 27.38 9.77 46.49
CA ASN A 446 28.22 8.60 46.23
C ASN A 446 29.58 8.66 46.97
N SER A 447 29.56 9.21 48.20
CA SER A 447 30.74 9.52 49.05
C SER A 447 31.69 10.61 48.53
N GLU A 448 31.38 11.23 47.39
CA GLU A 448 32.19 12.27 46.74
C GLU A 448 31.58 13.67 46.90
N VAL A 449 32.36 14.71 46.59
CA VAL A 449 31.81 16.06 46.43
C VAL A 449 30.91 16.16 45.19
N PRO A 450 29.83 16.97 45.19
CA PRO A 450 28.90 17.07 44.06
C PRO A 450 29.55 17.35 42.68
N ASP A 451 30.69 18.05 42.63
CA ASP A 451 31.47 18.32 41.41
C ASP A 451 32.06 17.08 40.74
N ALA A 452 32.33 16.02 41.50
CA ALA A 452 32.89 14.77 40.98
C ALA A 452 31.79 13.82 40.44
N VAL A 453 30.51 14.21 40.58
CA VAL A 453 29.35 13.36 40.26
C VAL A 453 28.45 14.00 39.20
N PHE A 454 28.17 15.30 39.31
CA PHE A 454 27.20 16.00 38.46
C PHE A 454 27.85 16.86 37.38
N ALA A 455 27.15 17.00 36.24
CA ALA A 455 27.53 17.91 35.14
C ALA A 455 28.99 17.77 34.68
N LEU A 456 29.48 16.54 34.52
CA LEU A 456 30.89 16.26 34.25
C LEU A 456 31.27 16.68 32.82
N ALA A 457 32.12 17.71 32.68
CA ALA A 457 32.57 18.22 31.39
C ALA A 457 33.19 17.12 30.50
N GLN A 458 34.00 16.23 31.08
CA GLN A 458 34.60 15.07 30.42
C GLN A 458 33.58 14.01 29.96
N GLN A 459 32.36 14.02 30.51
CA GLN A 459 31.22 13.20 30.08
C GLN A 459 30.16 14.04 29.37
N GLN A 460 30.53 15.13 28.69
CA GLN A 460 29.61 15.95 27.89
C GLN A 460 28.46 16.56 28.73
N ASN A 461 28.78 16.95 29.98
CA ASN A 461 27.85 17.46 31.00
C ASN A 461 26.84 16.43 31.53
N LEU A 462 27.03 15.13 31.27
CA LEU A 462 26.28 14.06 31.92
C LEU A 462 26.70 13.93 33.40
N SER A 463 25.75 13.49 34.22
CA SER A 463 25.99 13.09 35.61
C SER A 463 26.22 11.59 35.69
N LYS A 464 27.08 11.15 36.61
CA LYS A 464 27.54 9.76 36.70
C LYS A 464 27.02 9.06 37.97
N GLY A 465 26.24 8.00 37.78
CA GLY A 465 25.75 7.12 38.84
C GLY A 465 26.85 6.22 39.43
N ILE A 466 26.53 5.56 40.54
CA ILE A 466 27.48 4.72 41.29
C ILE A 466 27.94 3.47 40.52
N ASN A 467 27.18 2.97 39.54
CA ASN A 467 27.57 1.83 38.68
C ASN A 467 27.94 2.29 37.26
N ASP A 468 28.55 3.49 37.15
CA ASP A 468 28.96 4.14 35.91
C ASP A 468 27.83 4.52 34.93
N GLU A 469 26.56 4.50 35.37
CA GLU A 469 25.45 4.94 34.53
C GLU A 469 25.54 6.45 34.23
N LEU A 470 25.21 6.87 33.01
CA LEU A 470 25.24 8.29 32.62
C LEU A 470 23.82 8.80 32.34
N ILE A 471 23.48 9.95 32.92
CA ILE A 471 22.17 10.60 32.77
C ILE A 471 22.30 12.12 32.69
N LEU A 472 21.43 12.78 31.91
CA LEU A 472 21.34 14.23 31.86
C LEU A 472 20.40 14.75 32.96
N ILE A 473 21.00 15.29 34.02
CA ILE A 473 20.28 16.04 35.06
C ILE A 473 20.23 17.49 34.62
N THR A 474 19.02 18.01 34.39
CA THR A 474 18.78 19.38 33.90
C THR A 474 18.75 20.41 35.04
N GLY A 475 18.59 19.94 36.28
CA GLY A 475 18.75 20.76 37.49
C GLY A 475 18.62 19.93 38.76
N ILE A 476 19.18 20.43 39.86
CA ILE A 476 18.95 19.89 41.21
C ILE A 476 18.69 21.09 42.12
N GLN A 477 17.54 21.11 42.77
CA GLN A 477 17.20 22.08 43.82
C GLN A 477 17.31 21.44 45.20
N VAL A 478 17.78 22.19 46.18
CA VAL A 478 17.82 21.77 47.59
C VAL A 478 17.03 22.75 48.45
N LYS A 479 16.18 22.21 49.33
CA LYS A 479 15.30 22.98 50.22
C LYS A 479 15.36 22.42 51.63
N LYS A 480 15.61 23.29 52.60
CA LYS A 480 15.63 22.97 54.03
C LYS A 480 14.69 23.91 54.76
N GLU A 481 13.65 23.35 55.38
CA GLU A 481 12.70 24.14 56.14
C GLU A 481 13.17 24.34 57.59
N LYS A 482 12.92 25.54 58.13
CA LYS A 482 13.25 25.88 59.52
C LYS A 482 12.40 25.04 60.48
N GLY A 483 13.03 24.45 61.49
CA GLY A 483 12.41 23.55 62.47
C GLY A 483 12.41 22.07 62.06
N LYS A 484 12.60 21.76 60.77
CA LYS A 484 12.73 20.40 60.23
C LYS A 484 14.17 19.88 60.35
N LYS A 485 14.37 18.57 60.21
CA LYS A 485 15.68 17.91 60.10
C LYS A 485 16.04 17.56 58.66
N GLU A 486 15.01 17.38 57.84
CA GLU A 486 15.05 16.84 56.50
C GLU A 486 15.55 17.91 55.50
N LEU A 487 16.52 17.55 54.67
CA LEU A 487 16.84 18.25 53.43
C LEU A 487 16.05 17.58 52.29
N ASN A 488 15.26 18.37 51.57
CA ASN A 488 14.60 17.91 50.35
C ASN A 488 15.50 18.24 49.16
N ILE A 489 15.70 17.26 48.28
CA ILE A 489 16.53 17.32 47.08
C ILE A 489 15.65 16.96 45.91
N THR A 490 15.36 17.93 45.04
CA THR A 490 14.46 17.78 43.89
C THR A 490 15.27 17.78 42.60
N CYS A 491 15.30 16.64 41.92
CA CYS A 491 16.09 16.41 40.71
C CYS A 491 15.20 16.49 39.46
N TYR A 492 15.66 17.26 38.48
CA TYR A 492 15.02 17.46 37.19
C TYR A 492 15.83 16.73 36.11
N PHE A 493 15.14 16.02 35.22
CA PHE A 493 15.74 15.22 34.15
C PHE A 493 15.23 15.67 32.79
N HIS A 494 15.86 15.19 31.71
CA HIS A 494 15.46 15.51 30.35
C HIS A 494 14.27 14.65 29.90
N GLY A 495 13.11 15.30 29.67
CA GLY A 495 11.86 14.65 29.25
C GLY A 495 10.62 15.39 29.74
N GLN A 496 9.45 14.77 29.58
CA GLN A 496 8.15 15.23 30.09
C GLN A 496 7.74 14.37 31.30
N GLY A 497 8.01 14.86 32.50
CA GLY A 497 7.65 14.20 33.74
C GLY A 497 7.89 15.07 34.96
N GLU A 498 7.25 14.70 36.08
CA GLU A 498 7.42 15.39 37.36
C GLU A 498 8.84 15.17 37.93
N PRO A 499 9.47 16.19 38.54
CA PRO A 499 10.78 16.04 39.13
C PRO A 499 10.76 15.09 40.32
N VAL A 500 11.85 14.36 40.51
CA VAL A 500 11.96 13.35 41.57
C VAL A 500 12.52 13.99 42.83
N THR A 501 11.77 13.97 43.93
CA THR A 501 12.20 14.53 45.22
C THR A 501 12.60 13.44 46.21
N LEU A 502 13.77 13.59 46.82
CA LEU A 502 14.26 12.78 47.93
C LEU A 502 14.33 13.62 49.20
N SER A 503 13.97 13.05 50.35
CA SER A 503 14.25 13.61 51.67
C SER A 503 15.39 12.84 52.34
N ILE A 504 16.38 13.55 52.90
CA ILE A 504 17.49 12.97 53.68
C ILE A 504 17.66 13.68 55.02
N GLU A 505 18.14 12.96 56.03
CA GLU A 505 18.53 13.51 57.34
C GLU A 505 20.05 13.41 57.55
N PRO A 506 20.64 14.24 58.44
CA PRO A 506 22.05 14.13 58.78
C PRO A 506 22.42 12.82 59.48
N LEU A 507 23.57 12.24 59.11
CA LEU A 507 24.13 11.10 59.84
C LEU A 507 24.54 11.51 61.26
N ILE A 508 24.21 10.65 62.23
CA ILE A 508 24.18 10.95 63.68
C ILE A 508 25.54 11.21 64.30
#